data_AF-A0A3N5S1A2-F1
#
_entry.id   AF-A0A3N5S1A2-F1
#
_cell.length_a   1.000
_cell.length_b   1.000
_cell.length_c   1.000
_cell.angle_alpha   90.00
_cell.angle_beta   90.00
_cell.angle_gamma   90.00
#
_symmetry.space_group_name_H-M   'P 1'
#
loop_
_entity.id
_entity.type
_entity.pdbx_description
1 polymer ?
#
loop_
_entity_poly.entity_id
_entity_poly.type
_entity_poly.pdbx_seq_one_letter_code
_entity_poly.pdbx_strand_id
1 'polypeptide(L)'
;MQYNKKAFYSVLMVFILTLTTAGTAMANSIIDPSSSESPYIVRSQPGVVTKAIFTVGDSANLKQDGVTPYRMVGLPDGMGAFDNGDGTFTVLINHELGNSAGVVRAHGARGALVSKWIIRTSDLAVLSGEDLIQNVMIWGPGGYQPATVAQKTFSRFCSADLPEVSAFYDSASGLGYNGRIFMNGEENGAAGRAFAHLMDGTSYELPHLGKFSWENALANPATGISTIVAGTDDSGGGQVYFYVGTKTSSSNPVEAAGLTNGNLFGIKVAGLDSETNSTALNGPVSFTAYDFGDVSALTGAQLEAASKDANGNFQVTSFQRPEDGTWDPNNPNDFYFVTTASFTGNSRLWRAHFNDPANPLAGGTIEILLDGTEGQKMMDNLTINDRGQVLIQEDPGNQAYIAKIWLYDIANDSLVEVAGHDPDRFTLGAAGFLTQDEESSGIIDVSAILGEGWYLVVQQAHYNRNDAELVEGGQLLA
;
A
#
# COMPACT_ATOMS: atom_id res chain seq x y z
N MET A 1 67.82 16.37 74.15
CA MET A 1 69.04 15.55 74.02
C MET A 1 68.71 14.46 72.99
N GLN A 2 69.51 14.40 71.93
CA GLN A 2 69.57 13.37 70.86
C GLN A 2 68.36 13.16 69.92
N TYR A 3 68.60 13.60 68.68
CA TYR A 3 67.96 13.15 67.44
C TYR A 3 68.19 11.65 67.22
N ASN A 4 67.22 10.96 66.62
CA ASN A 4 67.54 9.99 65.56
C ASN A 4 66.44 9.91 64.51
N LYS A 5 66.87 10.05 63.25
CA LYS A 5 66.04 10.00 62.04
C LYS A 5 65.73 8.54 61.70
N LYS A 6 64.54 8.27 61.17
CA LYS A 6 64.32 7.50 59.93
C LYS A 6 62.86 7.61 59.48
N ALA A 7 62.71 7.99 58.21
CA ALA A 7 61.45 8.19 57.51
C ALA A 7 60.75 6.86 57.21
N PHE A 8 59.42 6.88 57.20
CA PHE A 8 58.62 5.97 56.38
C PHE A 8 57.43 6.77 55.82
N TYR A 9 57.32 6.75 54.49
CA TYR A 9 56.26 7.37 53.72
C TYR A 9 54.99 6.53 53.83
N SER A 10 53.87 7.13 54.23
CA SER A 10 52.54 6.52 54.14
C SER A 10 51.87 7.00 52.87
N VAL A 11 51.69 6.08 51.93
CA VAL A 11 50.98 6.26 50.66
C VAL A 11 49.48 6.42 50.93
N LEU A 12 48.92 7.56 50.54
CA LEU A 12 47.49 7.85 50.54
C LEU A 12 46.85 7.14 49.34
N MET A 13 46.09 6.08 49.58
CA MET A 13 45.33 5.37 48.54
C MET A 13 43.94 6.02 48.42
N VAL A 14 43.76 6.88 47.41
CA VAL A 14 42.47 7.47 47.05
C VAL A 14 41.71 6.46 46.20
N PHE A 15 40.64 5.88 46.75
CA PHE A 15 39.65 5.13 45.97
C PHE A 15 38.76 6.12 45.21
N ILE A 16 38.97 6.23 43.89
CA ILE A 16 37.99 6.85 42.99
C ILE A 16 36.93 5.78 42.70
N LEU A 17 35.76 5.94 43.29
CA LEU A 17 34.58 5.14 42.97
C LEU A 17 33.96 5.71 41.69
N THR A 18 34.30 5.16 40.53
CA THR A 18 33.58 5.43 39.28
C THR A 18 32.22 4.74 39.36
N LEU A 19 31.16 5.50 39.64
CA LEU A 19 29.78 5.06 39.39
C LEU A 19 29.59 4.97 37.87
N THR A 20 29.83 3.79 37.30
CA THR A 20 29.26 3.42 36.00
C THR A 20 27.79 3.07 36.23
N THR A 21 26.89 4.01 36.01
CA THR A 21 25.48 3.67 35.75
C THR A 21 25.43 2.96 34.40
N ALA A 22 25.59 1.64 34.42
CA ALA A 22 25.15 0.78 33.33
C ALA A 22 23.63 0.90 33.26
N GLY A 23 23.13 1.86 32.47
CA GLY A 23 21.79 1.77 31.95
C GLY A 23 21.76 0.53 31.07
N THR A 24 21.15 -0.55 31.55
CA THR A 24 20.72 -1.64 30.68
C THR A 24 19.69 -1.05 29.72
N ALA A 25 20.14 -0.58 28.56
CA ALA A 25 19.27 -0.51 27.41
C ALA A 25 18.83 -1.96 27.18
N MET A 26 17.58 -2.28 27.53
CA MET A 26 16.94 -3.46 27.00
C MET A 26 17.01 -3.28 25.50
N ALA A 27 17.81 -4.09 24.80
CA ALA A 27 17.71 -4.18 23.37
C ALA A 27 16.27 -4.61 23.10
N ASN A 28 15.43 -3.70 22.62
CA ASN A 28 14.10 -4.08 22.16
C ASN A 28 14.32 -5.14 21.09
N SER A 29 13.72 -6.32 21.27
CA SER A 29 13.76 -7.35 20.25
C SER A 29 13.18 -6.77 18.96
N ILE A 30 13.92 -6.90 17.86
CA ILE A 30 13.43 -6.58 16.51
C ILE A 30 12.61 -7.73 15.91
N ILE A 31 12.44 -8.81 16.69
CA ILE A 31 11.61 -9.96 16.38
C ILE A 31 10.48 -9.96 17.39
N ASP A 32 9.25 -9.76 16.92
CA ASP A 32 8.06 -9.96 17.73
C ASP A 32 7.95 -11.45 18.10
N PRO A 33 7.41 -11.82 19.28
CA PRO A 33 7.18 -13.22 19.64
C PRO A 33 6.33 -14.01 18.64
N SER A 34 5.53 -13.33 17.80
CA SER A 34 4.73 -13.93 16.74
C SER A 34 5.49 -14.19 15.43
N SER A 35 6.70 -13.64 15.25
CA SER A 35 7.50 -13.84 14.03
C SER A 35 8.54 -14.97 14.21
N SER A 36 8.61 -15.88 13.24
CA SER A 36 9.64 -16.93 13.21
C SER A 36 10.99 -16.49 12.66
N GLU A 37 11.05 -15.34 11.97
CA GLU A 37 12.26 -14.82 11.33
C GLU A 37 12.57 -13.39 11.78
N SER A 38 13.84 -12.99 11.62
CA SER A 38 14.24 -11.59 11.79
C SER A 38 13.74 -10.73 10.62
N PRO A 39 13.70 -9.38 10.78
CA PRO A 39 13.31 -8.49 9.70
C PRO A 39 14.14 -8.73 8.43
N TYR A 40 13.45 -8.80 7.30
CA TYR A 40 14.03 -8.87 5.96
C TYR A 40 14.41 -7.49 5.42
N ILE A 41 13.91 -6.43 6.05
CA ILE A 41 14.27 -5.04 5.80
C ILE A 41 15.09 -4.52 6.99
N VAL A 42 16.19 -3.86 6.68
CA VAL A 42 17.12 -3.27 7.64
C VAL A 42 17.24 -1.77 7.44
N ARG A 43 17.47 -1.05 8.53
CA ARG A 43 17.65 0.41 8.48
C ARG A 43 18.89 0.82 7.68
N SER A 44 18.82 1.95 6.99
CA SER A 44 19.98 2.65 6.43
C SER A 44 20.31 3.95 7.16
N GLN A 45 19.40 4.44 8.01
CA GLN A 45 19.59 5.67 8.83
C GLN A 45 19.54 5.39 10.34
N PRO A 46 20.28 6.16 11.17
CA PRO A 46 20.07 6.19 12.61
C PRO A 46 18.65 6.66 12.95
N GLY A 47 18.02 6.00 13.93
CA GLY A 47 16.65 6.33 14.37
C GLY A 47 15.56 5.53 13.69
N VAL A 48 15.83 4.94 12.52
CA VAL A 48 14.93 3.96 11.89
C VAL A 48 15.15 2.59 12.54
N VAL A 49 14.06 1.91 12.88
CA VAL A 49 14.04 0.57 13.45
C VAL A 49 12.95 -0.21 12.75
N THR A 50 13.29 -1.38 12.23
CA THR A 50 12.33 -2.31 11.64
C THR A 50 12.13 -3.48 12.59
N LYS A 51 10.88 -3.87 12.81
CA LYS A 51 10.46 -5.01 13.62
C LYS A 51 9.71 -6.01 12.75
N ALA A 52 10.03 -7.29 12.89
CA ALA A 52 9.27 -8.35 12.24
C ALA A 52 8.10 -8.73 13.14
N ILE A 53 6.88 -8.48 12.66
CA ILE A 53 5.64 -8.81 13.37
C ILE A 53 5.23 -10.25 13.05
N PHE A 54 5.27 -10.63 11.77
CA PHE A 54 4.76 -11.92 11.32
C PHE A 54 5.44 -12.35 10.02
N THR A 55 5.83 -13.61 9.90
CA THR A 55 6.48 -14.17 8.70
C THR A 55 5.59 -15.20 8.03
N VAL A 56 5.67 -15.31 6.71
CA VAL A 56 4.89 -16.30 5.94
C VAL A 56 5.08 -17.74 6.45
N GLY A 57 3.97 -18.34 6.87
CA GLY A 57 3.92 -19.65 7.53
C GLY A 57 3.62 -19.59 9.02
N ASP A 58 3.82 -18.43 9.67
CA ASP A 58 3.45 -18.23 11.08
C ASP A 58 1.93 -18.26 11.26
N SER A 59 1.50 -18.62 12.48
CA SER A 59 0.08 -18.78 12.81
C SER A 59 -0.18 -18.38 14.27
N ALA A 60 -1.27 -17.63 14.50
CA ALA A 60 -1.73 -17.27 15.85
C ALA A 60 -2.89 -18.16 16.35
N ASN A 61 -3.61 -18.82 15.44
CA ASN A 61 -4.83 -19.57 15.74
C ASN A 61 -5.08 -20.68 14.70
N LEU A 62 -6.03 -21.56 15.01
CA LEU A 62 -6.54 -22.54 14.06
C LEU A 62 -7.59 -21.91 13.14
N LYS A 63 -7.75 -22.48 11.94
CA LYS A 63 -8.86 -22.28 11.03
C LYS A 63 -10.17 -22.71 11.68
N GLN A 64 -11.29 -22.38 11.05
CA GLN A 64 -12.62 -22.73 11.53
C GLN A 64 -12.85 -24.24 11.68
N ASP A 65 -12.05 -25.08 11.02
CA ASP A 65 -12.06 -26.54 11.19
C ASP A 65 -11.58 -27.00 12.58
N GLY A 66 -10.96 -26.11 13.36
CA GLY A 66 -10.44 -26.38 14.70
C GLY A 66 -9.22 -27.32 14.72
N VAL A 67 -8.58 -27.55 13.58
CA VAL A 67 -7.47 -28.51 13.43
C VAL A 67 -6.28 -27.90 12.69
N THR A 68 -6.53 -27.19 11.60
CA THR A 68 -5.47 -26.69 10.72
C THR A 68 -5.06 -25.28 11.15
N PRO A 69 -3.76 -24.93 11.26
CA PRO A 69 -3.35 -23.55 11.57
C PRO A 69 -3.79 -22.55 10.48
N TYR A 70 -4.27 -21.37 10.86
CA TYR A 70 -4.46 -20.24 9.94
C TYR A 70 -3.13 -19.48 9.82
N ARG A 71 -2.50 -19.57 8.64
CA ARG A 71 -1.12 -19.11 8.42
C ARG A 71 -1.10 -17.83 7.59
N MET A 72 -0.10 -16.97 7.81
CA MET A 72 0.22 -15.91 6.85
C MET A 72 0.62 -16.53 5.52
N VAL A 73 -0.06 -16.10 4.45
CA VAL A 73 0.18 -16.54 3.06
C VAL A 73 1.24 -15.64 2.43
N GLY A 74 1.98 -16.16 1.45
CA GLY A 74 2.97 -15.41 0.68
C GLY A 74 2.39 -14.30 -0.19
N LEU A 75 3.29 -13.58 -0.85
CA LEU A 75 2.98 -12.41 -1.68
C LEU A 75 2.12 -11.37 -0.92
N PRO A 76 2.44 -11.00 0.35
CA PRO A 76 1.68 -9.98 1.05
C PRO A 76 1.91 -8.61 0.40
N ASP A 77 0.82 -7.88 0.17
CA ASP A 77 0.85 -6.62 -0.58
C ASP A 77 0.01 -5.54 0.13
N GLY A 78 -0.68 -4.68 -0.63
CA GLY A 78 -1.54 -3.60 -0.19
C GLY A 78 -2.31 -3.88 1.08
N MET A 79 -2.31 -2.90 1.98
CA MET A 79 -2.85 -3.08 3.32
C MET A 79 -3.63 -1.88 3.83
N GLY A 80 -4.35 -2.11 4.92
CA GLY A 80 -5.01 -1.08 5.70
C GLY A 80 -5.12 -1.48 7.15
N ALA A 81 -5.14 -0.52 8.06
CA ALA A 81 -5.24 -0.79 9.49
C ALA A 81 -6.24 0.13 10.21
N PHE A 82 -6.83 -0.36 11.29
CA PHE A 82 -7.69 0.46 12.14
C PHE A 82 -7.65 0.01 13.60
N ASP A 83 -7.75 0.97 14.53
CA ASP A 83 -7.89 0.70 15.96
C ASP A 83 -9.25 0.05 16.27
N ASN A 84 -9.23 -1.00 17.09
CA ASN A 84 -10.44 -1.67 17.57
C ASN A 84 -11.01 -1.03 18.84
N GLY A 85 -10.27 -0.12 19.49
CA GLY A 85 -10.68 0.59 20.70
C GLY A 85 -10.61 -0.23 21.98
N ASP A 86 -9.95 -1.40 21.95
CA ASP A 86 -9.85 -2.35 23.06
C ASP A 86 -8.40 -2.76 23.42
N GLY A 87 -7.42 -1.99 22.93
CA GLY A 87 -5.99 -2.32 23.07
C GLY A 87 -5.47 -3.25 21.98
N THR A 88 -6.27 -3.49 20.94
CA THR A 88 -5.85 -4.15 19.71
C THR A 88 -6.15 -3.29 18.49
N PHE A 89 -5.50 -3.59 17.39
CA PHE A 89 -5.82 -3.04 16.08
C PHE A 89 -5.97 -4.16 15.06
N THR A 90 -6.71 -3.89 14.00
CA THR A 90 -6.89 -4.80 12.88
C THR A 90 -5.98 -4.37 11.74
N VAL A 91 -5.33 -5.33 11.08
CA VAL A 91 -4.61 -5.15 9.81
C VAL A 91 -5.27 -6.03 8.75
N LEU A 92 -5.53 -5.46 7.59
CA LEU A 92 -6.01 -6.13 6.39
C LEU A 92 -4.88 -6.15 5.38
N ILE A 93 -4.58 -7.30 4.79
CA ILE A 93 -3.44 -7.45 3.86
C ILE A 93 -3.91 -8.22 2.63
N ASN A 94 -3.70 -7.63 1.46
CA ASN A 94 -3.82 -8.31 0.19
C ASN A 94 -2.77 -9.41 0.08
N HIS A 95 -3.11 -10.47 -0.65
CA HIS A 95 -2.13 -11.43 -1.09
C HIS A 95 -2.21 -11.59 -2.61
N GLU A 96 -1.12 -11.24 -3.28
CA GLU A 96 -1.00 -10.95 -4.73
C GLU A 96 -1.02 -12.23 -5.62
N LEU A 97 -1.65 -13.29 -5.13
CA LEU A 97 -1.63 -14.61 -5.77
C LEU A 97 -2.35 -14.59 -7.12
N GLY A 98 -1.74 -15.23 -8.12
CA GLY A 98 -2.43 -15.57 -9.36
C GLY A 98 -3.65 -16.48 -9.11
N ASN A 99 -4.68 -16.37 -9.96
CA ASN A 99 -5.98 -17.04 -9.81
C ASN A 99 -5.97 -18.58 -9.63
N SER A 100 -4.87 -19.25 -9.94
CA SER A 100 -4.72 -20.70 -9.80
C SER A 100 -3.77 -21.11 -8.69
N ALA A 101 -3.19 -20.16 -7.96
CA ALA A 101 -2.28 -20.40 -6.85
C ALA A 101 -3.02 -20.61 -5.52
N GLY A 102 -2.30 -21.04 -4.48
CA GLY A 102 -2.86 -21.18 -3.14
C GLY A 102 -3.78 -22.40 -2.96
N VAL A 103 -4.56 -22.39 -1.90
CA VAL A 103 -5.61 -23.36 -1.60
C VAL A 103 -6.98 -22.68 -1.63
N VAL A 104 -8.06 -23.46 -1.59
CA VAL A 104 -9.42 -22.89 -1.50
C VAL A 104 -9.55 -22.11 -0.19
N ARG A 105 -9.96 -20.84 -0.28
CA ARG A 105 -10.18 -19.91 0.84
C ARG A 105 -11.63 -19.90 1.30
N ALA A 106 -11.95 -19.13 2.33
CA ALA A 106 -13.28 -19.11 2.95
C ALA A 106 -14.42 -18.78 1.97
N HIS A 107 -14.17 -17.92 0.98
CA HIS A 107 -15.13 -17.61 -0.09
C HIS A 107 -15.36 -18.75 -1.10
N GLY A 108 -14.61 -19.86 -1.02
CA GLY A 108 -14.82 -21.07 -1.81
C GLY A 108 -14.11 -21.10 -3.18
N ALA A 109 -13.10 -20.26 -3.40
CA ALA A 109 -12.21 -20.33 -4.57
C ALA A 109 -10.73 -20.19 -4.16
N ARG A 110 -9.83 -20.43 -5.12
CA ARG A 110 -8.37 -20.23 -5.01
C ARG A 110 -8.01 -18.85 -5.55
N GLY A 111 -6.74 -18.47 -5.44
CA GLY A 111 -6.20 -17.21 -5.97
C GLY A 111 -5.97 -16.16 -4.89
N ALA A 112 -6.00 -14.88 -5.29
CA ALA A 112 -5.81 -13.74 -4.41
C ALA A 112 -6.83 -13.72 -3.26
N LEU A 113 -6.42 -13.15 -2.14
CA LEU A 113 -7.23 -13.07 -0.92
C LEU A 113 -6.88 -11.82 -0.12
N VAL A 114 -7.72 -11.54 0.88
CA VAL A 114 -7.43 -10.54 1.91
C VAL A 114 -7.42 -11.25 3.25
N SER A 115 -6.29 -11.22 3.95
CA SER A 115 -6.20 -11.69 5.33
C SER A 115 -6.53 -10.57 6.30
N LYS A 116 -7.13 -10.91 7.44
CA LYS A 116 -7.48 -10.00 8.52
C LYS A 116 -6.81 -10.47 9.80
N TRP A 117 -5.94 -9.64 10.37
CA TRP A 117 -5.16 -9.93 11.56
C TRP A 117 -5.53 -9.00 12.71
N ILE A 118 -5.68 -9.55 13.91
CA ILE A 118 -5.85 -8.77 15.15
C ILE A 118 -4.52 -8.76 15.89
N ILE A 119 -4.01 -7.56 16.17
CA ILE A 119 -2.68 -7.34 16.74
C ILE A 119 -2.82 -6.51 18.01
N ARG A 120 -2.12 -6.89 19.08
CA ARG A 120 -2.12 -6.12 20.33
C ARG A 120 -1.23 -4.88 20.19
N THR A 121 -1.74 -3.71 20.56
CA THR A 121 -1.00 -2.43 20.41
C THR A 121 0.21 -2.33 21.32
N SER A 122 0.16 -2.95 22.51
CA SER A 122 1.21 -2.79 23.53
C SER A 122 2.54 -3.47 23.18
N ASP A 123 2.49 -4.55 22.43
CA ASP A 123 3.66 -5.38 22.14
C ASP A 123 3.74 -5.89 20.70
N LEU A 124 2.74 -5.64 19.85
CA LEU A 124 2.61 -6.12 18.46
C LEU A 124 2.37 -7.62 18.29
N ALA A 125 2.04 -8.33 19.38
CA ALA A 125 1.72 -9.74 19.28
C ALA A 125 0.46 -9.97 18.42
N VAL A 126 0.57 -10.85 17.44
CA VAL A 126 -0.55 -11.29 16.59
C VAL A 126 -1.43 -12.26 17.38
N LEU A 127 -2.72 -11.92 17.53
CA LEU A 127 -3.66 -12.65 18.38
C LEU A 127 -4.54 -13.62 17.60
N SER A 128 -4.91 -13.25 16.38
CA SER A 128 -5.73 -14.09 15.50
C SER A 128 -5.65 -13.60 14.07
N GLY A 129 -5.86 -14.52 13.12
CA GLY A 129 -6.08 -14.25 11.71
C GLY A 129 -7.28 -15.01 11.14
N GLU A 130 -7.91 -14.42 10.13
CA GLU A 130 -8.97 -15.03 9.34
C GLU A 130 -8.99 -14.48 7.90
N ASP A 131 -9.66 -15.18 6.98
CA ASP A 131 -9.96 -14.61 5.66
C ASP A 131 -11.02 -13.52 5.82
N LEU A 132 -10.77 -12.32 5.32
CA LEU A 132 -11.81 -11.29 5.28
C LEU A 132 -12.94 -11.72 4.34
N ILE A 133 -12.60 -12.21 3.15
CA ILE A 133 -13.59 -12.46 2.09
C ILE A 133 -14.33 -13.78 2.34
N GLN A 134 -15.63 -13.67 2.58
CA GLN A 134 -16.55 -14.79 2.86
C GLN A 134 -17.62 -14.91 1.77
N ASN A 135 -18.24 -13.79 1.40
CA ASN A 135 -19.28 -13.69 0.38
C ASN A 135 -18.84 -12.75 -0.72
N VAL A 136 -19.23 -13.02 -1.96
CA VAL A 136 -18.85 -12.19 -3.11
C VAL A 136 -20.08 -11.88 -3.95
N MET A 137 -20.28 -10.59 -4.20
CA MET A 137 -21.36 -10.03 -5.00
C MET A 137 -20.76 -9.41 -6.27
N ILE A 138 -21.25 -9.84 -7.42
CA ILE A 138 -20.84 -9.31 -8.72
C ILE A 138 -21.95 -8.52 -9.36
N TRP A 139 -21.58 -7.53 -10.16
CA TRP A 139 -22.56 -6.70 -10.86
C TRP A 139 -23.12 -7.45 -12.08
N GLY A 140 -24.42 -7.37 -12.28
CA GLY A 140 -25.11 -7.95 -13.44
C GLY A 140 -26.23 -7.05 -13.95
N PRO A 141 -26.96 -7.50 -14.99
CA PRO A 141 -28.01 -6.69 -15.64
C PRO A 141 -29.14 -6.21 -14.72
N GLY A 142 -29.32 -6.84 -13.55
CA GLY A 142 -30.31 -6.48 -12.54
C GLY A 142 -29.72 -5.92 -11.24
N GLY A 143 -28.43 -5.55 -11.23
CA GLY A 143 -27.68 -5.16 -10.03
C GLY A 143 -26.86 -6.30 -9.46
N TYR A 144 -26.52 -6.20 -8.17
CA TYR A 144 -25.66 -7.17 -7.49
C TYR A 144 -26.31 -8.55 -7.31
N GLN A 145 -25.53 -9.59 -7.59
CA GLN A 145 -25.92 -10.99 -7.42
C GLN A 145 -24.75 -11.82 -6.89
N PRO A 146 -24.99 -12.97 -6.22
CA PRO A 146 -23.92 -13.83 -5.74
C PRO A 146 -23.01 -14.32 -6.88
N ALA A 147 -21.70 -14.28 -6.65
CA ALA A 147 -20.70 -14.72 -7.61
C ALA A 147 -20.70 -16.24 -7.79
N THR A 148 -20.54 -16.69 -9.04
CA THR A 148 -20.15 -18.08 -9.32
C THR A 148 -18.70 -18.33 -8.87
N VAL A 149 -18.29 -19.60 -8.73
CA VAL A 149 -16.89 -19.96 -8.38
C VAL A 149 -15.89 -19.28 -9.31
N ALA A 150 -16.11 -19.32 -10.63
CA ALA A 150 -15.22 -18.71 -11.60
C ALA A 150 -15.08 -17.19 -11.44
N GLN A 151 -16.15 -16.51 -11.02
CA GLN A 151 -16.15 -15.05 -10.84
C GLN A 151 -15.49 -14.59 -9.53
N LYS A 152 -15.38 -15.48 -8.54
CA LYS A 152 -14.70 -15.21 -7.27
C LYS A 152 -13.32 -15.85 -7.17
N THR A 153 -12.79 -16.37 -8.28
CA THR A 153 -11.37 -16.74 -8.39
C THR A 153 -10.56 -15.48 -8.69
N PHE A 154 -10.16 -14.77 -7.64
CA PHE A 154 -9.44 -13.50 -7.74
C PHE A 154 -8.00 -13.69 -8.20
N SER A 155 -7.42 -12.68 -8.84
CA SER A 155 -6.03 -12.70 -9.29
C SER A 155 -5.32 -11.42 -8.90
N ARG A 156 -4.11 -11.51 -8.35
CA ARG A 156 -3.18 -10.38 -8.23
C ARG A 156 -3.82 -9.16 -7.57
N PHE A 157 -4.36 -9.34 -6.37
CA PHE A 157 -4.71 -8.18 -5.54
C PHE A 157 -3.39 -7.53 -5.12
N CYS A 158 -3.00 -6.46 -5.81
CA CYS A 158 -1.76 -5.73 -5.59
C CYS A 158 -1.94 -4.77 -4.40
N SER A 159 -1.82 -3.47 -4.60
CA SER A 159 -2.03 -2.50 -3.53
C SER A 159 -3.49 -2.37 -3.05
N ALA A 160 -3.71 -1.55 -2.02
CA ALA A 160 -5.01 -1.35 -1.39
C ALA A 160 -5.17 0.03 -0.76
N ASP A 161 -6.41 0.35 -0.38
CA ASP A 161 -6.75 1.48 0.45
C ASP A 161 -7.74 1.07 1.55
N LEU A 162 -7.53 1.57 2.76
CA LEU A 162 -8.54 1.61 3.81
C LEU A 162 -8.77 3.08 4.17
N PRO A 163 -9.61 3.79 3.40
CA PRO A 163 -9.79 5.21 3.60
C PRO A 163 -10.52 5.48 4.92
N GLU A 164 -10.42 6.72 5.38
CA GLU A 164 -11.27 7.18 6.48
C GLU A 164 -12.75 7.02 6.12
N VAL A 165 -13.59 6.79 7.14
CA VAL A 165 -15.04 6.58 6.97
C VAL A 165 -15.70 7.73 6.20
N SER A 166 -15.17 8.96 6.30
CA SER A 166 -15.71 10.13 5.59
C SER A 166 -15.60 10.04 4.06
N ALA A 167 -14.73 9.18 3.52
CA ALA A 167 -14.68 8.91 2.08
C ALA A 167 -16.01 8.34 1.57
N PHE A 168 -16.71 7.57 2.40
CA PHE A 168 -17.96 6.89 2.04
C PHE A 168 -19.18 7.31 2.86
N TYR A 169 -19.00 8.15 3.89
CA TYR A 169 -20.08 8.71 4.70
C TYR A 169 -19.97 10.22 4.90
N ASP A 170 -21.01 10.96 4.55
CA ASP A 170 -21.11 12.38 4.85
C ASP A 170 -21.94 12.60 6.12
N SER A 171 -21.26 12.88 7.23
CA SER A 171 -21.91 13.14 8.51
C SER A 171 -22.82 14.37 8.51
N ALA A 172 -22.60 15.35 7.61
CA ALA A 172 -23.40 16.57 7.54
C ALA A 172 -24.79 16.31 6.93
N SER A 173 -24.87 15.53 5.85
CA SER A 173 -26.14 15.13 5.24
C SER A 173 -26.74 13.87 5.84
N GLY A 174 -25.93 13.02 6.48
CA GLY A 174 -26.32 11.70 6.97
C GLY A 174 -26.42 10.65 5.86
N LEU A 175 -25.93 10.94 4.65
CA LEU A 175 -25.90 10.03 3.50
C LEU A 175 -24.56 9.29 3.42
N GLY A 176 -24.58 8.10 2.82
CA GLY A 176 -23.38 7.27 2.71
C GLY A 176 -23.40 6.00 3.56
N TYR A 177 -22.33 5.21 3.44
CA TYR A 177 -22.11 4.03 4.26
C TYR A 177 -21.24 4.37 5.48
N ASN A 178 -21.85 4.40 6.66
CA ASN A 178 -21.15 4.62 7.92
C ASN A 178 -20.46 3.35 8.43
N GLY A 179 -19.48 2.89 7.67
CA GLY A 179 -18.65 1.72 7.97
C GLY A 179 -17.34 1.78 7.18
N ARG A 180 -16.48 0.78 7.40
CA ARG A 180 -15.20 0.66 6.70
C ARG A 180 -15.36 -0.17 5.43
N ILE A 181 -14.73 0.29 4.36
CA ILE A 181 -14.62 -0.43 3.10
C ILE A 181 -13.13 -0.51 2.79
N PHE A 182 -12.59 -1.72 2.71
CA PHE A 182 -11.23 -1.95 2.21
C PHE A 182 -11.30 -2.12 0.70
N MET A 183 -10.51 -1.34 -0.04
CA MET A 183 -10.59 -1.21 -1.49
C MET A 183 -9.31 -1.78 -2.10
N ASN A 184 -9.44 -2.54 -3.19
CA ASN A 184 -8.32 -2.99 -4.01
C ASN A 184 -8.79 -3.28 -5.44
N GLY A 185 -7.88 -3.77 -6.28
CA GLY A 185 -8.24 -4.33 -7.57
C GLY A 185 -7.29 -5.44 -8.03
N GLU A 186 -7.67 -6.10 -9.12
CA GLU A 186 -6.86 -7.13 -9.75
C GLU A 186 -5.87 -6.52 -10.77
N GLU A 187 -4.59 -6.62 -10.48
CA GLU A 187 -3.42 -6.29 -11.32
C GLU A 187 -3.26 -7.40 -12.38
N ASN A 188 -4.26 -7.53 -13.25
CA ASN A 188 -4.42 -8.67 -14.16
C ASN A 188 -4.69 -8.19 -15.61
N GLY A 189 -3.94 -7.18 -16.02
CA GLY A 189 -4.05 -6.53 -17.31
C GLY A 189 -5.45 -5.98 -17.59
N ALA A 190 -5.83 -5.92 -18.88
CA ALA A 190 -7.08 -5.29 -19.32
C ALA A 190 -8.40 -5.93 -18.82
N ALA A 191 -8.33 -6.99 -18.00
CA ALA A 191 -9.50 -7.64 -17.41
C ALA A 191 -9.62 -7.42 -15.90
N GLY A 192 -8.68 -6.71 -15.28
CA GLY A 192 -8.67 -6.45 -13.85
C GLY A 192 -9.93 -5.74 -13.37
N ARG A 193 -10.40 -6.11 -12.18
CA ARG A 193 -11.62 -5.60 -11.56
C ARG A 193 -11.29 -4.97 -10.21
N ALA A 194 -11.95 -3.87 -9.89
CA ALA A 194 -11.93 -3.28 -8.55
C ALA A 194 -12.95 -3.95 -7.61
N PHE A 195 -12.62 -4.00 -6.33
CA PHE A 195 -13.48 -4.54 -5.28
C PHE A 195 -13.56 -3.65 -4.04
N ALA A 196 -14.73 -3.68 -3.42
CA ALA A 196 -14.98 -3.18 -2.07
C ALA A 196 -15.18 -4.36 -1.12
N HIS A 197 -14.41 -4.42 -0.04
CA HIS A 197 -14.46 -5.45 0.99
C HIS A 197 -15.01 -4.88 2.30
N LEU A 198 -16.15 -5.39 2.75
CA LEU A 198 -16.76 -4.98 4.00
C LEU A 198 -16.26 -5.82 5.17
N MET A 199 -16.26 -5.22 6.37
CA MET A 199 -15.77 -5.89 7.59
C MET A 199 -16.65 -7.07 8.05
N ASP A 200 -17.84 -7.23 7.48
CA ASP A 200 -18.71 -8.40 7.69
C ASP A 200 -18.36 -9.61 6.78
N GLY A 201 -17.37 -9.42 5.91
CA GLY A 201 -16.85 -10.43 4.98
C GLY A 201 -17.56 -10.49 3.64
N THR A 202 -18.44 -9.53 3.34
CA THR A 202 -19.03 -9.38 2.01
C THR A 202 -18.17 -8.49 1.11
N SER A 203 -17.85 -8.98 -0.07
CA SER A 203 -17.11 -8.26 -1.11
C SER A 203 -17.99 -7.93 -2.30
N TYR A 204 -17.82 -6.76 -2.90
CA TYR A 204 -18.59 -6.28 -4.05
C TYR A 204 -17.65 -5.90 -5.20
N GLU A 205 -17.91 -6.39 -6.41
CA GLU A 205 -17.26 -5.87 -7.63
C GLU A 205 -17.68 -4.42 -7.87
N LEU A 206 -16.76 -3.56 -8.30
CA LEU A 206 -16.99 -2.13 -8.55
C LEU A 206 -16.78 -1.78 -10.04
N PRO A 207 -17.67 -2.19 -10.96
CA PRO A 207 -17.42 -2.04 -12.40
C PRO A 207 -17.45 -0.58 -12.88
N HIS A 208 -18.12 0.32 -12.15
CA HIS A 208 -18.19 1.74 -12.50
C HIS A 208 -16.84 2.46 -12.34
N LEU A 209 -15.88 1.86 -11.64
CA LEU A 209 -14.50 2.35 -11.54
C LEU A 209 -13.67 1.97 -12.79
N GLY A 210 -14.17 1.08 -13.65
CA GLY A 210 -13.48 0.62 -14.85
C GLY A 210 -12.75 -0.72 -14.69
N LYS A 211 -12.19 -1.21 -15.81
CA LYS A 211 -11.40 -2.44 -15.87
C LYS A 211 -10.05 -2.16 -16.53
N PHE A 212 -8.96 -2.46 -15.84
CA PHE A 212 -7.58 -2.23 -16.24
C PHE A 212 -6.64 -2.97 -15.26
N SER A 213 -5.31 -2.88 -15.40
CA SER A 213 -4.39 -3.52 -14.44
C SER A 213 -4.41 -2.70 -13.16
N TRP A 214 -5.26 -3.05 -12.21
CA TRP A 214 -5.45 -2.22 -11.02
C TRP A 214 -4.26 -2.34 -10.10
N GLU A 215 -3.50 -1.26 -9.97
CA GLU A 215 -2.55 -1.15 -8.88
C GLU A 215 -3.28 -0.74 -7.59
N ASN A 216 -3.89 0.44 -7.60
CA ASN A 216 -4.48 0.99 -6.38
C ASN A 216 -5.87 1.63 -6.59
N ALA A 217 -6.69 1.66 -5.54
CA ALA A 217 -8.06 2.19 -5.55
C ALA A 217 -8.31 3.11 -4.33
N LEU A 218 -7.96 4.39 -4.48
CA LEU A 218 -7.72 5.34 -3.40
C LEU A 218 -8.86 6.34 -3.23
N ALA A 219 -9.64 6.23 -2.16
CA ALA A 219 -10.79 7.09 -1.93
C ALA A 219 -10.42 8.37 -1.18
N ASN A 220 -10.91 9.52 -1.65
CA ASN A 220 -10.65 10.81 -1.00
C ASN A 220 -11.62 11.05 0.17
N PRO A 221 -11.12 11.20 1.42
CA PRO A 221 -11.96 11.34 2.61
C PRO A 221 -12.61 12.72 2.80
N ALA A 222 -12.23 13.74 2.01
CA ALA A 222 -12.59 15.14 2.26
C ALA A 222 -13.46 15.76 1.15
N THR A 223 -14.46 15.00 0.70
CA THR A 223 -15.25 15.31 -0.52
C THR A 223 -16.73 15.60 -0.26
N GLY A 224 -17.12 15.62 1.02
CA GLY A 224 -18.51 15.85 1.43
C GLY A 224 -19.43 14.76 0.87
N ILE A 225 -20.50 15.16 0.16
CA ILE A 225 -21.49 14.22 -0.40
C ILE A 225 -20.98 13.46 -1.64
N SER A 226 -19.93 13.94 -2.30
CA SER A 226 -19.36 13.25 -3.46
C SER A 226 -18.51 12.06 -3.02
N THR A 227 -18.43 11.02 -3.84
CA THR A 227 -17.51 9.90 -3.61
C THR A 227 -16.47 9.92 -4.71
N ILE A 228 -15.21 10.01 -4.35
CA ILE A 228 -14.10 10.08 -5.30
C ILE A 228 -13.15 8.94 -5.04
N VAL A 229 -12.80 8.18 -6.07
CA VAL A 229 -11.81 7.12 -6.00
C VAL A 229 -10.83 7.30 -7.15
N ALA A 230 -9.55 7.50 -6.82
CA ALA A 230 -8.47 7.48 -7.79
C ALA A 230 -8.09 6.03 -8.09
N GLY A 231 -7.82 5.72 -9.36
CA GLY A 231 -7.38 4.41 -9.82
C GLY A 231 -6.15 4.53 -10.70
N THR A 232 -5.17 3.67 -10.47
CA THR A 232 -3.91 3.63 -11.23
C THR A 232 -3.83 2.33 -12.01
N ASP A 233 -3.57 2.47 -13.31
CA ASP A 233 -3.46 1.35 -14.26
C ASP A 233 -1.98 1.00 -14.47
N ASP A 234 -1.47 -0.03 -13.79
CA ASP A 234 -0.12 -0.55 -14.03
C ASP A 234 -0.08 -1.31 -15.35
N SER A 235 -0.02 -0.54 -16.44
CA SER A 235 0.25 -1.09 -17.74
C SER A 235 1.18 -0.20 -18.55
N GLY A 236 1.79 -0.79 -19.57
CA GLY A 236 2.57 -0.04 -20.55
C GLY A 236 1.68 0.97 -21.29
N GLY A 237 1.70 2.22 -20.85
CA GLY A 237 0.81 3.28 -21.33
C GLY A 237 -0.46 3.46 -20.49
N GLY A 238 -0.45 2.94 -19.27
CA GLY A 238 -1.54 3.06 -18.32
C GLY A 238 -1.86 4.49 -17.93
N GLN A 239 -3.03 4.66 -17.34
CA GLN A 239 -3.64 5.97 -17.07
C GLN A 239 -3.96 6.12 -15.58
N VAL A 240 -4.11 7.37 -15.16
CA VAL A 240 -4.61 7.72 -13.82
C VAL A 240 -6.05 8.17 -13.96
N TYR A 241 -6.96 7.39 -13.38
CA TYR A 241 -8.40 7.59 -13.44
C TYR A 241 -8.97 8.11 -12.13
N PHE A 242 -10.12 8.77 -12.22
CA PHE A 242 -10.86 9.30 -11.07
C PHE A 242 -12.34 8.98 -11.26
N TYR A 243 -12.89 8.09 -10.45
CA TYR A 243 -14.32 7.87 -10.36
C TYR A 243 -14.95 8.96 -9.51
N VAL A 244 -16.09 9.51 -9.94
CA VAL A 244 -16.87 10.48 -9.16
C VAL A 244 -18.34 10.07 -9.12
N GLY A 245 -18.80 9.65 -7.95
CA GLY A 245 -20.19 9.33 -7.63
C GLY A 245 -20.76 10.22 -6.54
N THR A 246 -21.93 9.86 -6.02
CA THR A 246 -22.62 10.63 -4.97
C THR A 246 -23.18 9.69 -3.90
N LYS A 247 -22.85 9.96 -2.65
CA LYS A 247 -23.35 9.23 -1.48
C LYS A 247 -24.88 9.28 -1.42
N THR A 248 -25.53 8.16 -1.10
CA THR A 248 -26.99 8.02 -1.11
C THR A 248 -27.52 7.43 0.20
N SER A 249 -28.85 7.31 0.31
CA SER A 249 -29.54 6.65 1.42
C SER A 249 -29.85 5.17 1.13
N SER A 250 -29.13 4.51 0.21
CA SER A 250 -29.37 3.09 -0.10
C SER A 250 -29.13 2.22 1.13
N SER A 251 -29.82 1.08 1.21
CA SER A 251 -29.53 0.04 2.21
C SER A 251 -28.36 -0.86 1.80
N ASN A 252 -27.97 -0.85 0.53
CA ASN A 252 -26.78 -1.56 0.07
C ASN A 252 -25.54 -0.69 0.38
N PRO A 253 -24.53 -1.21 1.10
CA PRO A 253 -23.34 -0.45 1.49
C PRO A 253 -22.61 0.25 0.35
N VAL A 254 -22.37 -0.41 -0.78
CA VAL A 254 -21.59 0.20 -1.88
C VAL A 254 -22.43 1.20 -2.70
N GLU A 255 -23.74 1.00 -2.80
CA GLU A 255 -24.64 2.00 -3.39
C GLU A 255 -24.81 3.22 -2.47
N ALA A 256 -24.88 3.00 -1.15
CA ALA A 256 -24.92 4.06 -0.16
C ALA A 256 -23.64 4.88 -0.22
N ALA A 257 -22.48 4.22 -0.29
CA ALA A 257 -21.18 4.82 -0.49
C ALA A 257 -21.03 5.55 -1.85
N GLY A 258 -22.00 5.50 -2.75
CA GLY A 258 -21.95 6.20 -4.03
C GLY A 258 -20.99 5.58 -5.03
N LEU A 259 -20.71 4.28 -4.94
CA LEU A 259 -19.76 3.55 -5.81
C LEU A 259 -20.42 2.94 -7.07
N THR A 260 -21.68 3.27 -7.33
CA THR A 260 -22.49 2.66 -8.40
C THR A 260 -23.30 3.65 -9.24
N ASN A 261 -23.03 4.95 -9.10
CA ASN A 261 -23.88 6.01 -9.67
C ASN A 261 -23.07 7.18 -10.26
N GLY A 262 -21.79 6.94 -10.56
CA GLY A 262 -20.85 7.96 -10.98
C GLY A 262 -20.26 7.73 -12.37
N ASN A 263 -19.42 8.69 -12.78
CA ASN A 263 -18.66 8.65 -14.03
C ASN A 263 -17.18 8.40 -13.74
N LEU A 264 -16.48 7.81 -14.70
CA LEU A 264 -15.02 7.70 -14.69
C LEU A 264 -14.40 8.85 -15.50
N PHE A 265 -13.34 9.44 -14.95
CA PHE A 265 -12.56 10.49 -15.60
C PHE A 265 -11.10 10.06 -15.73
N GLY A 266 -10.36 10.63 -16.69
CA GLY A 266 -8.90 10.48 -16.78
C GLY A 266 -8.18 11.81 -17.01
N ILE A 267 -6.97 11.95 -16.50
CA ILE A 267 -6.18 13.19 -16.63
C ILE A 267 -5.58 13.32 -18.03
N LYS A 268 -5.68 14.53 -18.60
CA LYS A 268 -4.99 14.97 -19.80
C LYS A 268 -4.07 16.14 -19.49
N VAL A 269 -2.77 15.87 -19.42
CA VAL A 269 -1.73 16.86 -19.15
C VAL A 269 -1.46 17.70 -20.40
N ALA A 270 -1.42 19.02 -20.24
CA ALA A 270 -1.18 19.92 -21.37
C ALA A 270 0.21 19.68 -21.99
N GLY A 271 0.23 19.35 -23.28
CA GLY A 271 1.47 19.10 -24.02
C GLY A 271 2.12 17.74 -23.78
N LEU A 272 1.46 16.82 -23.06
CA LEU A 272 1.98 15.48 -22.78
C LEU A 272 0.94 14.41 -23.12
N ASP A 273 1.12 13.79 -24.29
CA ASP A 273 0.30 12.64 -24.72
C ASP A 273 0.74 11.35 -24.03
N SER A 274 2.06 11.13 -23.97
CA SER A 274 2.67 9.96 -23.34
C SER A 274 3.90 10.37 -22.55
N GLU A 275 4.00 9.89 -21.31
CA GLU A 275 5.22 9.93 -20.52
C GLU A 275 6.29 9.04 -21.16
N THR A 276 7.54 9.52 -21.11
CA THR A 276 8.74 8.85 -21.58
C THR A 276 9.91 9.22 -20.66
N ASN A 277 11.05 8.55 -20.79
CA ASN A 277 12.28 8.98 -20.10
C ASN A 277 12.72 10.41 -20.47
N SER A 278 12.25 10.96 -21.61
CA SER A 278 12.53 12.36 -21.99
C SER A 278 11.51 13.37 -21.46
N THR A 279 10.46 12.92 -20.79
CA THR A 279 9.45 13.81 -20.22
C THR A 279 10.08 14.69 -19.13
N ALA A 280 9.90 16.00 -19.30
CA ALA A 280 10.32 17.03 -18.36
C ALA A 280 9.23 18.10 -18.31
N LEU A 281 8.89 18.54 -17.10
CA LEU A 281 7.98 19.66 -16.84
C LEU A 281 8.75 20.76 -16.11
N ASN A 282 8.56 22.01 -16.52
CA ASN A 282 9.18 23.16 -15.84
C ASN A 282 8.20 23.68 -14.77
N GLY A 283 8.07 22.93 -13.68
CA GLY A 283 7.09 23.18 -12.61
C GLY A 283 5.66 22.75 -12.99
N PRO A 284 4.65 23.20 -12.20
CA PRO A 284 3.26 22.86 -12.44
C PRO A 284 2.77 23.28 -13.83
N VAL A 285 2.18 22.33 -14.54
CA VAL A 285 1.48 22.57 -15.82
C VAL A 285 0.01 22.23 -15.68
N SER A 286 -0.85 22.88 -16.46
CA SER A 286 -2.29 22.60 -16.41
C SER A 286 -2.61 21.19 -16.92
N PHE A 287 -3.62 20.56 -16.32
CA PHE A 287 -4.31 19.42 -16.91
C PHE A 287 -5.82 19.67 -17.02
N THR A 288 -6.47 18.97 -17.93
CA THR A 288 -7.93 18.82 -18.02
C THR A 288 -8.31 17.38 -17.71
N ALA A 289 -9.55 17.11 -17.33
CA ALA A 289 -10.06 15.75 -17.25
C ALA A 289 -10.93 15.41 -18.46
N TYR A 290 -10.82 14.18 -18.95
CA TYR A 290 -11.73 13.60 -19.95
C TYR A 290 -12.79 12.75 -19.23
N ASP A 291 -14.07 12.96 -19.56
CA ASP A 291 -15.21 12.22 -18.99
C ASP A 291 -15.54 11.00 -19.87
N PHE A 292 -15.30 9.80 -19.34
CA PHE A 292 -15.68 8.54 -19.99
C PHE A 292 -17.15 8.18 -19.77
N GLY A 293 -17.84 8.87 -18.86
CA GLY A 293 -19.19 8.53 -18.44
C GLY A 293 -19.24 7.28 -17.55
N ASP A 294 -20.39 6.60 -17.58
CA ASP A 294 -20.55 5.29 -16.95
C ASP A 294 -19.84 4.21 -17.77
N VAL A 295 -18.80 3.62 -17.17
CA VAL A 295 -17.95 2.59 -17.79
C VAL A 295 -18.30 1.18 -17.34
N SER A 296 -19.36 0.98 -16.54
CA SER A 296 -19.69 -0.32 -15.93
C SER A 296 -19.93 -1.46 -16.92
N ALA A 297 -20.29 -1.13 -18.16
CA ALA A 297 -20.50 -2.08 -19.25
C ALA A 297 -19.29 -2.25 -20.18
N LEU A 298 -18.21 -1.49 -19.99
CA LEU A 298 -17.02 -1.56 -20.83
C LEU A 298 -16.09 -2.70 -20.39
N THR A 299 -15.46 -3.35 -21.37
CA THR A 299 -14.25 -4.14 -21.12
C THR A 299 -13.04 -3.21 -21.01
N GLY A 300 -11.94 -3.66 -20.40
CA GLY A 300 -10.74 -2.81 -20.34
C GLY A 300 -10.16 -2.49 -21.71
N ALA A 301 -10.26 -3.40 -22.69
CA ALA A 301 -9.89 -3.09 -24.07
C ALA A 301 -10.76 -2.00 -24.71
N GLN A 302 -12.04 -1.90 -24.33
CA GLN A 302 -12.92 -0.82 -24.79
C GLN A 302 -12.61 0.49 -24.08
N LEU A 303 -12.31 0.45 -22.78
CA LEU A 303 -11.89 1.61 -22.01
C LEU A 303 -10.57 2.18 -22.57
N GLU A 304 -9.56 1.35 -22.77
CA GLU A 304 -8.27 1.74 -23.38
C GLU A 304 -8.46 2.33 -24.79
N ALA A 305 -9.34 1.74 -25.60
CA ALA A 305 -9.65 2.31 -26.91
C ALA A 305 -10.31 3.69 -26.81
N ALA A 306 -11.13 3.93 -25.77
CA ALA A 306 -11.78 5.21 -25.53
C ALA A 306 -10.80 6.30 -25.06
N SER A 307 -9.59 5.94 -24.65
CA SER A 307 -8.52 6.88 -24.28
C SER A 307 -7.95 7.64 -25.48
N LYS A 308 -8.36 7.27 -26.71
CA LYS A 308 -8.02 7.96 -27.96
C LYS A 308 -9.29 8.32 -28.74
N ASP A 309 -9.24 9.44 -29.46
CA ASP A 309 -10.30 9.84 -30.38
C ASP A 309 -10.29 8.97 -31.67
N ALA A 310 -11.27 9.17 -32.55
CA ALA A 310 -11.38 8.43 -33.80
C ALA A 310 -10.19 8.64 -34.77
N ASN A 311 -9.37 9.66 -34.57
CA ASN A 311 -8.15 9.93 -35.35
C ASN A 311 -6.88 9.40 -34.66
N GLY A 312 -7.01 8.77 -33.49
CA GLY A 312 -5.91 8.25 -32.70
C GLY A 312 -5.23 9.28 -31.79
N ASN A 313 -5.79 10.48 -31.63
CA ASN A 313 -5.26 11.48 -30.69
C ASN A 313 -5.62 11.11 -29.26
N PHE A 314 -4.67 11.26 -28.34
CA PHE A 314 -4.86 10.95 -26.92
C PHE A 314 -5.85 11.90 -26.26
N GLN A 315 -6.94 11.36 -25.71
CA GLN A 315 -7.92 12.09 -24.89
C GLN A 315 -7.47 12.19 -23.43
N VAL A 316 -6.64 11.25 -22.98
CA VAL A 316 -5.99 11.21 -21.66
C VAL A 316 -4.49 10.96 -21.83
N THR A 317 -3.69 11.33 -20.83
CA THR A 317 -2.24 11.10 -20.85
C THR A 317 -1.94 9.64 -20.49
N SER A 318 -1.08 9.02 -21.29
CA SER A 318 -0.52 7.70 -21.05
C SER A 318 0.75 7.85 -20.21
N PHE A 319 0.82 7.22 -19.05
CA PHE A 319 1.95 7.29 -18.12
C PHE A 319 2.80 6.00 -18.18
N GLN A 320 4.01 6.05 -17.65
CA GLN A 320 4.96 4.94 -17.63
C GLN A 320 4.68 4.01 -16.45
N ARG A 321 3.57 3.25 -16.52
CA ARG A 321 3.12 2.33 -15.46
C ARG A 321 2.85 3.06 -14.13
N PRO A 322 1.72 3.79 -14.03
CA PRO A 322 1.26 4.30 -12.74
C PRO A 322 1.13 3.17 -11.71
N GLU A 323 1.85 3.30 -10.60
CA GLU A 323 1.70 2.39 -9.45
C GLU A 323 0.85 3.05 -8.36
N ASP A 324 1.27 2.99 -7.08
CA ASP A 324 0.50 3.56 -5.98
C ASP A 324 0.35 5.07 -6.07
N GLY A 325 -0.67 5.52 -5.35
CA GLY A 325 -0.87 6.93 -5.04
C GLY A 325 -1.39 7.14 -3.63
N THR A 326 -1.60 8.41 -3.28
CA THR A 326 -2.19 8.80 -2.01
C THR A 326 -2.76 10.21 -2.07
N TRP A 327 -3.86 10.43 -1.36
CA TRP A 327 -4.40 11.78 -1.16
C TRP A 327 -3.68 12.47 -0.01
N ASP A 328 -3.37 13.76 -0.16
CA ASP A 328 -2.74 14.52 0.92
C ASP A 328 -3.74 14.76 2.07
N PRO A 329 -3.47 14.29 3.30
CA PRO A 329 -4.37 14.50 4.43
C PRO A 329 -4.47 15.97 4.84
N ASN A 330 -3.48 16.80 4.52
CA ASN A 330 -3.46 18.22 4.84
C ASN A 330 -3.93 19.11 3.68
N ASN A 331 -3.86 18.61 2.45
CA ASN A 331 -4.34 19.30 1.26
C ASN A 331 -5.19 18.36 0.38
N PRO A 332 -6.46 18.13 0.71
CA PRO A 332 -7.28 17.10 0.06
C PRO A 332 -7.56 17.31 -1.44
N ASN A 333 -7.06 18.39 -2.03
CA ASN A 333 -7.04 18.61 -3.47
C ASN A 333 -5.79 18.04 -4.16
N ASP A 334 -4.78 17.61 -3.40
CA ASP A 334 -3.53 17.03 -3.91
C ASP A 334 -3.60 15.51 -3.88
N PHE A 335 -3.29 14.92 -5.03
CA PHE A 335 -3.08 13.50 -5.21
C PHE A 335 -1.66 13.25 -5.68
N TYR A 336 -0.92 12.40 -4.95
CA TYR A 336 0.41 11.95 -5.35
C TYR A 336 0.30 10.57 -5.96
N PHE A 337 1.11 10.27 -6.96
CA PHE A 337 1.26 8.92 -7.50
C PHE A 337 2.66 8.73 -8.07
N VAL A 338 3.14 7.50 -8.13
CA VAL A 338 4.41 7.19 -8.78
C VAL A 338 4.20 6.52 -10.12
N THR A 339 5.21 6.62 -10.97
CA THR A 339 5.34 5.81 -12.18
C THR A 339 6.59 4.95 -12.03
N THR A 340 6.45 3.62 -12.09
CA THR A 340 7.57 2.69 -11.86
C THR A 340 8.53 2.65 -13.05
N ALA A 341 8.01 2.84 -14.26
CA ALA A 341 8.74 2.69 -15.50
C ALA A 341 9.43 1.30 -15.64
N SER A 342 10.75 1.29 -15.84
CA SER A 342 11.57 0.08 -15.92
C SER A 342 12.83 0.33 -15.10
N PHE A 343 13.61 -0.70 -14.79
CA PHE A 343 14.83 -0.55 -13.99
C PHE A 343 15.83 0.49 -14.54
N THR A 344 15.87 0.65 -15.86
CA THR A 344 16.71 1.65 -16.54
C THR A 344 15.98 2.92 -16.95
N GLY A 345 14.67 2.97 -16.71
CA GLY A 345 13.83 4.14 -16.97
C GLY A 345 13.85 5.14 -15.82
N ASN A 346 13.18 6.25 -16.06
CA ASN A 346 13.00 7.29 -15.06
C ASN A 346 11.71 7.00 -14.30
N SER A 347 11.83 6.48 -13.09
CA SER A 347 10.70 6.34 -12.17
C SER A 347 10.45 7.68 -11.48
N ARG A 348 9.20 8.12 -11.43
CA ARG A 348 8.85 9.49 -11.02
C ARG A 348 7.80 9.55 -9.94
N LEU A 349 7.88 10.58 -9.10
CA LEU A 349 6.80 10.98 -8.20
C LEU A 349 6.09 12.18 -8.81
N TRP A 350 4.78 12.07 -8.97
CA TRP A 350 3.92 13.11 -9.52
C TRP A 350 3.02 13.69 -8.43
N ARG A 351 2.67 14.97 -8.55
CA ARG A 351 1.59 15.60 -7.78
C ARG A 351 0.57 16.20 -8.74
N ALA A 352 -0.68 15.76 -8.62
CA ALA A 352 -1.85 16.36 -9.28
C ALA A 352 -2.65 17.18 -8.26
N HIS A 353 -2.66 18.51 -8.44
CA HIS A 353 -3.48 19.45 -7.69
C HIS A 353 -4.78 19.73 -8.44
N PHE A 354 -5.92 19.32 -7.87
CA PHE A 354 -7.25 19.58 -8.43
C PHE A 354 -7.77 20.95 -8.00
N ASN A 355 -8.39 21.68 -8.94
CA ASN A 355 -9.16 22.87 -8.58
C ASN A 355 -10.37 22.50 -7.71
N ASP A 356 -11.00 21.36 -8.03
CA ASP A 356 -12.06 20.73 -7.26
C ASP A 356 -12.04 19.23 -7.57
N PRO A 357 -11.60 18.35 -6.65
CA PRO A 357 -11.57 16.93 -6.92
C PRO A 357 -12.98 16.37 -7.17
N ALA A 358 -14.03 16.92 -6.54
CA ALA A 358 -15.41 16.50 -6.73
C ALA A 358 -15.98 16.90 -8.10
N ASN A 359 -15.23 17.69 -8.87
CA ASN A 359 -15.53 18.05 -10.25
C ASN A 359 -14.23 18.06 -11.10
N PRO A 360 -13.73 16.87 -11.53
CA PRO A 360 -12.48 16.77 -12.29
C PRO A 360 -12.44 17.62 -13.57
N LEU A 361 -13.60 17.95 -14.15
CA LEU A 361 -13.70 18.84 -15.32
C LEU A 361 -13.27 20.28 -15.03
N ALA A 362 -13.19 20.69 -13.76
CA ALA A 362 -12.56 21.95 -13.37
C ALA A 362 -11.04 21.96 -13.65
N GLY A 363 -10.45 20.80 -13.94
CA GLY A 363 -9.03 20.64 -14.21
C GLY A 363 -8.18 20.94 -12.98
N GLY A 364 -6.91 21.22 -13.23
CA GLY A 364 -5.96 21.48 -12.17
C GLY A 364 -4.56 21.68 -12.73
N THR A 365 -3.55 21.45 -11.89
CA THR A 365 -2.15 21.43 -12.28
C THR A 365 -1.48 20.13 -11.88
N ILE A 366 -0.49 19.69 -12.65
CA ILE A 366 0.33 18.52 -12.35
C ILE A 366 1.80 18.89 -12.46
N GLU A 367 2.63 18.31 -11.61
CA GLU A 367 4.09 18.47 -11.64
C GLU A 367 4.81 17.17 -11.28
N ILE A 368 6.09 17.12 -11.64
CA ILE A 368 7.03 16.07 -11.25
C ILE A 368 7.80 16.58 -10.03
N LEU A 369 7.73 15.85 -8.93
CA LEU A 369 8.47 16.14 -7.69
C LEU A 369 9.80 15.39 -7.65
N LEU A 370 9.82 14.16 -8.16
CA LEU A 370 11.04 13.38 -8.37
C LEU A 370 11.08 12.93 -9.83
N ASP A 371 12.15 13.26 -10.56
CA ASP A 371 12.20 13.08 -12.01
C ASP A 371 12.91 11.81 -12.47
N GLY A 372 13.43 11.03 -11.52
CA GLY A 372 14.13 9.76 -11.74
C GLY A 372 15.65 9.91 -11.86
N THR A 373 16.19 11.10 -11.59
CA THR A 373 17.64 11.36 -11.59
C THR A 373 18.29 11.23 -10.22
N GLU A 374 17.51 11.10 -9.15
CA GLU A 374 17.95 11.14 -7.76
C GLU A 374 18.58 9.81 -7.30
N GLY A 375 18.28 8.71 -7.99
CA GLY A 375 18.92 7.40 -7.82
C GLY A 375 17.98 6.25 -7.45
N GLN A 376 16.72 6.57 -7.15
CA GLN A 376 15.62 5.64 -6.99
C GLN A 376 15.36 4.83 -8.27
N LYS A 377 14.76 3.65 -8.08
CA LYS A 377 14.49 2.66 -9.11
C LYS A 377 13.12 2.06 -8.89
N MET A 378 12.29 2.13 -9.92
CA MET A 378 11.00 1.44 -9.95
C MET A 378 10.20 1.66 -8.66
N MET A 379 9.97 2.94 -8.35
CA MET A 379 9.08 3.30 -7.24
C MET A 379 7.72 2.69 -7.50
N ASP A 380 7.19 2.08 -6.45
CA ASP A 380 5.99 1.27 -6.49
C ASP A 380 5.02 1.76 -5.42
N ASN A 381 5.01 1.16 -4.24
CA ASN A 381 4.10 1.56 -3.18
C ASN A 381 4.49 2.87 -2.50
N LEU A 382 3.50 3.63 -2.02
CA LEU A 382 3.76 4.87 -1.30
C LEU A 382 2.70 5.22 -0.25
N THR A 383 3.09 6.04 0.72
CA THR A 383 2.17 6.68 1.66
C THR A 383 2.66 8.06 2.06
N ILE A 384 1.76 8.92 2.53
CA ILE A 384 2.09 10.25 3.05
C ILE A 384 1.65 10.37 4.50
N ASN A 385 2.49 11.01 5.33
CA ASN A 385 2.13 11.33 6.71
C ASN A 385 1.58 12.76 6.86
N ASP A 386 1.08 13.07 8.05
CA ASP A 386 0.56 14.38 8.43
C ASP A 386 1.61 15.52 8.46
N ARG A 387 2.90 15.21 8.26
CA ARG A 387 3.99 16.19 8.16
C ARG A 387 4.38 16.52 6.71
N GLY A 388 3.69 15.94 5.71
CA GLY A 388 4.03 16.15 4.30
C GLY A 388 5.30 15.42 3.88
N GLN A 389 5.54 14.24 4.45
CA GLN A 389 6.64 13.35 4.05
C GLN A 389 6.04 12.11 3.41
N VAL A 390 6.55 11.77 2.23
CA VAL A 390 6.11 10.61 1.44
C VAL A 390 7.14 9.50 1.65
N LEU A 391 6.70 8.35 2.14
CA LEU A 391 7.52 7.14 2.09
C LEU A 391 7.22 6.40 0.79
N ILE A 392 8.27 5.90 0.14
CA ILE A 392 8.19 5.28 -1.18
C ILE A 392 8.99 3.99 -1.18
N GLN A 393 8.39 2.92 -1.65
CA GLN A 393 8.98 1.59 -1.77
C GLN A 393 9.42 1.34 -3.22
N GLU A 394 10.44 0.52 -3.41
CA GLU A 394 10.89 0.07 -4.73
C GLU A 394 10.49 -1.39 -4.97
N ASP A 395 9.97 -1.67 -6.17
CA ASP A 395 9.92 -3.01 -6.77
C ASP A 395 10.84 -3.04 -8.01
N PRO A 396 12.11 -3.43 -7.87
CA PRO A 396 13.00 -3.57 -9.02
C PRO A 396 12.72 -4.84 -9.84
N GLY A 397 11.86 -5.74 -9.36
CA GLY A 397 11.78 -7.14 -9.78
C GLY A 397 13.11 -7.87 -9.64
N ASN A 398 13.29 -8.93 -10.45
CA ASN A 398 14.46 -9.80 -10.42
C ASN A 398 15.76 -9.15 -10.98
N GLN A 399 16.26 -8.13 -10.30
CA GLN A 399 17.48 -7.38 -10.63
C GLN A 399 18.53 -7.61 -9.56
N ALA A 400 19.82 -7.55 -9.95
CA ALA A 400 20.92 -7.58 -8.99
C ALA A 400 21.07 -6.21 -8.28
N TYR A 401 20.06 -5.85 -7.49
CA TYR A 401 19.89 -4.56 -6.82
C TYR A 401 19.08 -4.76 -5.54
N ILE A 402 19.49 -4.12 -4.45
CA ILE A 402 18.76 -4.19 -3.18
C ILE A 402 17.68 -3.11 -3.18
N ALA A 403 16.41 -3.52 -3.18
CA ALA A 403 15.26 -2.62 -3.13
C ALA A 403 15.23 -1.81 -1.82
N LYS A 404 14.90 -0.52 -1.92
CA LYS A 404 14.95 0.46 -0.83
C LYS A 404 13.58 0.99 -0.46
N ILE A 405 13.53 1.57 0.73
CA ILE A 405 12.47 2.49 1.16
C ILE A 405 13.09 3.87 1.26
N TRP A 406 12.48 4.82 0.57
CA TRP A 406 12.84 6.23 0.55
C TRP A 406 11.87 7.05 1.38
N LEU A 407 12.35 8.17 1.91
CA LEU A 407 11.53 9.25 2.47
C LEU A 407 11.79 10.52 1.65
N TYR A 408 10.74 11.03 1.02
CA TYR A 408 10.73 12.32 0.34
C TYR A 408 10.05 13.36 1.25
N ASP A 409 10.78 14.41 1.60
CA ASP A 409 10.24 15.54 2.35
C ASP A 409 9.85 16.66 1.38
N ILE A 410 8.54 16.89 1.23
CA ILE A 410 7.99 17.81 0.21
C ILE A 410 8.46 19.25 0.46
N ALA A 411 8.54 19.67 1.73
CA ALA A 411 8.88 21.05 2.08
C ALA A 411 10.35 21.36 1.82
N ASN A 412 11.23 20.37 2.02
CA ASN A 412 12.68 20.52 1.85
C ASN A 412 13.18 20.08 0.47
N ASP A 413 12.32 19.46 -0.34
CA ASP A 413 12.66 18.87 -1.64
C ASP A 413 13.87 17.93 -1.53
N SER A 414 13.77 16.96 -0.62
CA SER A 414 14.87 16.05 -0.30
C SER A 414 14.42 14.60 -0.24
N LEU A 415 15.12 13.74 -0.98
CA LEU A 415 14.95 12.30 -0.99
C LEU A 415 16.08 11.61 -0.21
N VAL A 416 15.73 10.79 0.78
CA VAL A 416 16.69 10.07 1.62
C VAL A 416 16.31 8.60 1.74
N GLU A 417 17.27 7.70 1.53
CA GLU A 417 17.09 6.28 1.80
C GLU A 417 16.97 6.08 3.32
N VAL A 418 15.92 5.42 3.79
CA VAL A 418 15.66 5.17 5.22
C VAL A 418 15.81 3.71 5.62
N ALA A 419 15.54 2.79 4.69
CA ALA A 419 15.72 1.35 4.88
C ALA A 419 15.92 0.64 3.53
N GLY A 420 16.33 -0.63 3.57
CA GLY A 420 16.43 -1.49 2.39
C GLY A 420 16.48 -2.96 2.79
N HIS A 421 16.33 -3.86 1.81
CA HIS A 421 16.39 -5.29 2.08
C HIS A 421 17.76 -5.72 2.64
N ASP A 422 17.74 -6.73 3.52
CA ASP A 422 18.93 -7.30 4.14
C ASP A 422 19.85 -7.94 3.10
N PRO A 423 21.04 -7.38 2.83
CA PRO A 423 21.93 -7.91 1.80
C PRO A 423 22.37 -9.36 2.06
N ASP A 424 22.40 -9.82 3.32
CA ASP A 424 22.77 -11.20 3.64
C ASP A 424 21.74 -12.23 3.14
N ARG A 425 20.49 -11.79 2.94
CA ARG A 425 19.36 -12.58 2.43
C ARG A 425 19.08 -12.34 0.96
N PHE A 426 19.33 -11.13 0.46
CA PHE A 426 18.88 -10.70 -0.86
C PHE A 426 20.00 -10.45 -1.89
N THR A 427 21.27 -10.59 -1.49
CA THR A 427 22.40 -10.58 -2.43
C THR A 427 22.76 -11.98 -2.90
N LEU A 428 22.73 -12.21 -4.22
CA LEU A 428 23.14 -13.48 -4.81
C LEU A 428 24.52 -13.93 -4.32
N GLY A 429 24.57 -15.12 -3.71
CA GLY A 429 25.79 -15.73 -3.19
C GLY A 429 26.14 -15.37 -1.74
N ALA A 430 25.32 -14.55 -1.06
CA ALA A 430 25.43 -14.33 0.37
C ALA A 430 25.14 -15.63 1.16
N ALA A 431 25.62 -15.70 2.40
CA ALA A 431 25.52 -16.93 3.20
C ALA A 431 24.07 -17.26 3.60
N GLY A 432 23.24 -16.24 3.80
CA GLY A 432 21.81 -16.37 4.13
C GLY A 432 20.88 -16.25 2.92
N PHE A 433 21.41 -16.33 1.69
CA PHE A 433 20.68 -16.02 0.47
C PHE A 433 19.36 -16.81 0.36
N LEU A 434 18.27 -16.07 0.18
CA LEU A 434 16.92 -16.59 -0.06
C LEU A 434 16.55 -16.45 -1.54
N THR A 435 16.61 -15.22 -2.06
CA THR A 435 16.30 -14.85 -3.44
C THR A 435 16.90 -13.47 -3.73
N GLN A 436 16.98 -13.06 -4.99
CA GLN A 436 17.32 -11.68 -5.42
C GLN A 436 16.11 -10.99 -6.08
N ASP A 437 14.95 -11.63 -5.96
CA ASP A 437 13.68 -11.20 -6.49
C ASP A 437 12.85 -10.87 -5.26
N GLU A 438 12.99 -9.64 -4.80
CA GLU A 438 12.37 -9.11 -3.60
C GLU A 438 11.83 -7.71 -3.84
N GLU A 439 10.73 -7.43 -3.16
CA GLU A 439 10.09 -6.12 -3.17
C GLU A 439 9.53 -5.83 -1.78
N SER A 440 9.63 -4.57 -1.38
CA SER A 440 8.91 -4.10 -0.22
C SER A 440 7.60 -3.55 -0.75
N SER A 441 6.49 -3.95 -0.16
CA SER A 441 5.17 -3.58 -0.64
C SER A 441 4.29 -3.11 0.52
N GLY A 442 3.14 -2.51 0.21
CA GLY A 442 2.12 -2.05 1.15
C GLY A 442 2.69 -1.28 2.34
N ILE A 443 2.73 0.05 2.24
CA ILE A 443 3.17 0.92 3.33
C ILE A 443 2.05 1.83 3.79
N ILE A 444 1.80 1.87 5.10
CA ILE A 444 0.78 2.75 5.68
C ILE A 444 1.29 3.45 6.94
N ASP A 445 0.95 4.73 7.07
CA ASP A 445 1.13 5.48 8.31
C ASP A 445 0.11 4.99 9.36
N VAL A 446 0.60 4.47 10.47
CA VAL A 446 -0.24 4.02 11.60
C VAL A 446 -0.02 4.87 12.84
N SER A 447 0.39 6.12 12.65
CA SER A 447 0.63 7.06 13.75
C SER A 447 -0.59 7.27 14.64
N ALA A 448 -1.81 7.20 14.08
CA ALA A 448 -3.05 7.28 14.83
C ALA A 448 -3.32 6.06 15.74
N ILE A 449 -2.65 4.93 15.51
CA ILE A 449 -2.84 3.66 16.23
C ILE A 449 -1.70 3.41 17.22
N LEU A 450 -0.44 3.50 16.75
CA LEU A 450 0.76 3.12 17.51
C LEU A 450 1.56 4.34 18.00
N GLY A 451 1.19 5.55 17.58
CA GLY A 451 1.88 6.80 17.90
C GLY A 451 2.76 7.29 16.75
N GLU A 452 3.15 8.56 16.81
CA GLU A 452 3.92 9.23 15.76
C GLU A 452 5.18 8.46 15.33
N GLY A 453 5.36 8.31 14.01
CA GLY A 453 6.55 7.71 13.41
C GLY A 453 6.48 6.19 13.22
N TRP A 454 5.33 5.58 13.49
CA TRP A 454 5.08 4.16 13.21
C TRP A 454 4.46 3.99 11.83
N TYR A 455 5.00 3.03 11.09
CA TYR A 455 4.48 2.58 9.81
C TYR A 455 4.26 1.07 9.89
N LEU A 456 3.34 0.55 9.08
CA LEU A 456 3.34 -0.86 8.75
C LEU A 456 3.84 -1.02 7.32
N VAL A 457 4.60 -2.08 7.09
CA VAL A 457 5.18 -2.42 5.79
C VAL A 457 5.03 -3.92 5.60
N VAL A 458 4.71 -4.37 4.39
CA VAL A 458 4.93 -5.77 4.02
C VAL A 458 6.09 -5.90 3.05
N GLN A 459 6.48 -7.13 2.83
CA GLN A 459 7.59 -7.45 1.98
C GLN A 459 7.26 -8.78 1.31
N GLN A 460 7.46 -8.83 -0.01
CA GLN A 460 7.39 -10.06 -0.77
C GLN A 460 8.81 -10.59 -0.99
N ALA A 461 8.98 -11.90 -0.79
CA ALA A 461 10.23 -12.57 -1.08
C ALA A 461 9.95 -13.70 -2.07
N HIS A 462 10.27 -13.48 -3.34
CA HIS A 462 9.91 -14.40 -4.42
C HIS A 462 10.81 -15.63 -4.41
N TYR A 463 10.41 -16.61 -3.61
CA TYR A 463 10.94 -17.97 -3.61
C TYR A 463 9.85 -18.96 -3.22
N ASN A 464 9.81 -20.09 -3.91
CA ASN A 464 8.80 -21.12 -3.67
C ASN A 464 8.93 -21.73 -2.27
N ARG A 465 7.85 -21.68 -1.48
CA ARG A 465 7.79 -22.27 -0.13
C ARG A 465 7.64 -23.79 -0.11
N ASN A 466 7.40 -24.42 -1.27
CA ASN A 466 7.05 -25.83 -1.41
C ASN A 466 5.82 -26.23 -0.57
N ASP A 467 4.92 -25.28 -0.32
CA ASP A 467 3.65 -25.45 0.38
C ASP A 467 2.56 -24.79 -0.47
N ALA A 468 1.54 -25.56 -0.84
CA ALA A 468 0.48 -25.10 -1.73
C ALA A 468 -0.36 -23.97 -1.14
N GLU A 469 -0.41 -23.82 0.19
CA GLU A 469 -1.11 -22.69 0.83
C GLU A 469 -0.23 -21.44 0.87
N LEU A 470 1.06 -21.59 1.17
CA LEU A 470 1.95 -20.44 1.37
C LEU A 470 2.40 -19.79 0.06
N VAL A 471 2.61 -20.59 -0.98
CA VAL A 471 3.09 -20.17 -2.31
C VAL A 471 4.51 -19.61 -2.27
N GLU A 472 4.71 -18.41 -1.72
CA GLU A 472 6.00 -17.69 -1.68
C GLU A 472 6.33 -17.13 -0.29
N GLY A 473 7.49 -16.48 -0.13
CA GLY A 473 7.92 -15.87 1.12
C GLY A 473 7.33 -14.46 1.33
N GLY A 474 7.61 -13.90 2.51
CA GLY A 474 7.22 -12.52 2.85
C GLY A 474 7.14 -12.27 4.36
N GLN A 475 6.97 -11.00 4.73
CA GLN A 475 6.82 -10.57 6.12
C GLN A 475 5.85 -9.39 6.27
N LEU A 476 5.22 -9.29 7.44
CA LEU A 476 4.62 -8.07 7.98
C LEU A 476 5.62 -7.44 8.97
N LEU A 477 5.89 -6.17 8.78
CA LEU A 477 6.90 -5.38 9.48
C LEU A 477 6.30 -4.09 10.06
N ALA A 478 7.01 -3.49 11.03
CA ALA A 478 6.72 -2.17 11.59
C ALA A 478 7.95 -1.35 11.93
#